data_AF-A0A2I1DSU8-F1
#
_entry.id   AF-A0A2I1DSU8-F1
#
_cell.length_a   1.000
_cell.length_b   1.000
_cell.length_c   1.000
_cell.angle_alpha   90.00
_cell.angle_beta   90.00
_cell.angle_gamma   90.00
#
_symmetry.space_group_name_H-M   'P 1'
#
loop_
_entity.id
_entity.type
_entity.pdbx_description
1 polymer ?
#
loop_
_entity_poly.entity_id
_entity_poly.type
_entity_poly.pdbx_seq_one_letter_code
_entity_poly.pdbx_strand_id
1 'polypeptide(L)'
;MDLNGFVILNGHSAPFADIFLLRKTIPESRNLLIAFQQKWYTTSQEFTIDDAVTECNKNKNAYKDVKDYDLRKFLEESCIVTVIFTSRPFKGNPNDLPDDCLIIAKRNFSQYFGLLFALQLSFDIVNHLNINSLKPKQIAERIDGIGDKVGCCN
;
A
#
# COMPACT_ATOMS: atom_id res chain seq x y z
N MET A 1 -5.26 10.61 -25.46
CA MET A 1 -5.22 11.48 -24.27
C MET A 1 -3.87 11.29 -23.61
N ASP A 2 -3.14 12.37 -23.29
CA ASP A 2 -1.85 12.25 -22.60
C ASP A 2 -2.10 12.15 -21.08
N LEU A 3 -1.74 11.00 -20.49
CA LEU A 3 -1.91 10.72 -19.06
C LEU A 3 -0.66 11.07 -18.24
N ASN A 4 0.36 11.68 -18.85
CA ASN A 4 1.59 12.03 -18.16
C ASN A 4 1.33 13.00 -17.00
N GLY A 5 1.70 12.58 -15.79
CA GLY A 5 1.53 13.37 -14.58
C GLY A 5 0.11 13.37 -14.00
N PHE A 6 -0.83 12.63 -14.59
CA PHE A 6 -2.14 12.40 -13.98
C PHE A 6 -2.07 11.29 -12.93
N VAL A 7 -2.71 11.55 -11.79
CA VAL A 7 -2.97 10.54 -10.76
C VAL A 7 -4.34 9.94 -11.04
N ILE A 8 -4.38 8.62 -11.22
CA ILE A 8 -5.59 7.88 -11.53
C ILE A 8 -5.96 7.05 -10.31
N LEU A 9 -7.19 7.23 -9.83
CA LEU A 9 -7.76 6.41 -8.76
C LEU A 9 -8.59 5.31 -9.41
N ASN A 10 -8.29 4.06 -9.05
CA ASN A 10 -8.99 2.92 -9.61
C ASN A 10 -10.23 2.55 -8.78
N GLY A 11 -11.11 1.77 -9.40
CA GLY A 11 -12.24 1.17 -8.70
C GLY A 11 -11.77 0.17 -7.65
N HIS A 12 -12.54 0.04 -6.57
CA HIS A 12 -12.29 -0.99 -5.58
C HIS A 12 -12.28 -2.38 -6.24
N SER A 13 -11.35 -3.25 -5.83
CA SER A 13 -11.14 -4.60 -6.40
C SER A 13 -10.68 -4.65 -7.85
N ALA A 14 -10.17 -3.54 -8.41
CA ALA A 14 -9.55 -3.57 -9.72
C ALA A 14 -8.30 -4.49 -9.75
N PRO A 15 -8.00 -5.11 -10.90
CA PRO A 15 -6.89 -6.07 -11.03
C PRO A 15 -5.50 -5.41 -11.00
N PHE A 16 -5.43 -4.10 -11.17
CA PHE A 16 -4.20 -3.30 -11.20
C PHE A 16 -4.36 -2.11 -10.28
N ALA A 17 -3.42 -1.90 -9.36
CA ALA A 17 -3.22 -0.71 -8.52
C ALA A 17 -4.47 0.05 -8.01
N ASP A 18 -4.54 0.32 -6.72
CA ASP A 18 -5.63 1.17 -6.19
C ASP A 18 -5.51 2.62 -6.68
N ILE A 19 -4.28 3.11 -6.83
CA ILE A 19 -3.95 4.42 -7.41
C ILE A 19 -2.72 4.24 -8.29
N PHE A 20 -2.65 4.90 -9.44
CA PHE A 20 -1.43 4.88 -10.24
C PHE A 20 -1.12 6.21 -10.93
N LEU A 21 0.16 6.41 -11.19
CA LEU A 21 0.70 7.58 -11.86
C LEU A 21 1.50 7.13 -13.08
N LEU A 22 1.17 7.69 -14.25
CA LEU A 22 2.01 7.56 -15.43
C LEU A 22 3.02 8.69 -15.49
N ARG A 23 4.30 8.33 -15.55
CA ARG A 23 5.39 9.21 -15.94
C ARG A 23 5.91 8.73 -17.28
N LYS A 24 5.58 9.46 -18.34
CA LYS A 24 6.24 9.26 -19.63
C LYS A 24 7.68 9.71 -19.48
N THR A 25 8.58 8.81 -19.78
CA THR A 25 10.00 9.10 -19.84
C THR A 25 10.36 9.45 -21.29
N ILE A 26 11.32 10.38 -21.46
CA ILE A 26 11.71 10.92 -22.78
C ILE A 26 12.55 9.87 -23.53
N PRO A 27 12.62 9.95 -24.86
CA PRO A 27 12.05 9.02 -25.83
C PRO A 27 12.78 7.66 -25.94
N GLU A 28 13.77 7.39 -25.08
CA GLU A 28 14.67 6.23 -25.14
C GLU A 28 14.52 5.31 -23.91
N SER A 29 13.62 5.66 -23.00
CA SER A 29 13.37 4.90 -21.77
C SER A 29 11.94 4.37 -21.73
N ARG A 30 11.75 3.22 -21.07
CA ARG A 30 10.44 2.61 -20.86
C ARG A 30 9.55 3.54 -20.05
N ASN A 31 8.27 3.63 -20.40
CA ASN A 31 7.26 4.34 -19.61
C ASN A 31 7.32 3.88 -18.16
N LEU A 32 7.25 4.81 -17.21
CA LEU A 32 7.23 4.49 -15.80
C LEU A 32 5.81 4.60 -15.26
N LEU A 33 5.29 3.48 -14.77
CA LEU A 33 4.04 3.41 -14.02
C LEU A 33 4.37 3.21 -12.55
N ILE A 34 3.92 4.14 -11.71
CA ILE A 34 3.99 3.98 -10.26
C ILE A 34 2.63 3.48 -9.79
N ALA A 35 2.56 2.23 -9.38
CA ALA A 35 1.36 1.55 -8.91
C ALA A 35 1.31 1.59 -7.38
N PHE A 36 0.46 2.43 -6.82
CA PHE A 36 0.21 2.48 -5.40
C PHE A 36 -0.82 1.42 -4.99
N GLN A 37 -0.43 0.58 -4.04
CA GLN A 37 -1.30 -0.43 -3.45
C GLN A 37 -1.60 -0.05 -2.00
N GLN A 38 -2.87 0.04 -1.67
CA GLN A 38 -3.37 0.43 -0.37
C GLN A 38 -3.87 -0.79 0.40
N LYS A 39 -3.11 -1.20 1.43
CA LYS A 39 -3.41 -2.34 2.29
C LYS A 39 -3.77 -1.85 3.69
N TRP A 40 -4.92 -1.18 3.78
CA TRP A 40 -5.47 -0.69 5.04
C TRP A 40 -6.31 -1.79 5.69
N TYR A 41 -5.76 -2.42 6.71
CA TYR A 41 -6.50 -3.41 7.49
C TYR A 41 -6.43 -3.10 8.97
N THR A 42 -7.55 -3.39 9.62
CA THR A 42 -7.73 -3.26 11.06
C THR A 42 -7.30 -4.53 11.81
N THR A 43 -6.96 -5.62 11.13
CA THR A 43 -6.50 -6.86 11.75
C THR A 43 -5.04 -6.77 12.20
N SER A 44 -4.65 -7.57 13.21
CA SER A 44 -3.24 -7.69 13.66
C SER A 44 -2.41 -8.61 12.76
N GLN A 45 -2.94 -9.01 11.61
CA GLN A 45 -2.23 -9.89 10.68
C GLN A 45 -1.04 -9.13 10.10
N GLU A 46 0.13 -9.78 10.12
CA GLU A 46 1.36 -9.24 9.54
C GLU A 46 1.23 -9.16 8.01
N PHE A 47 1.91 -8.18 7.41
CA PHE A 47 2.13 -8.13 5.97
C PHE A 47 3.54 -8.65 5.67
N THR A 48 3.65 -9.58 4.72
CA THR A 48 4.88 -10.34 4.45
C THR A 48 5.53 -9.96 3.12
N ILE A 49 6.72 -10.49 2.86
CA ILE A 49 7.37 -10.42 1.54
C ILE A 49 6.49 -11.09 0.48
N ASP A 50 5.91 -12.25 0.78
CA ASP A 50 5.06 -12.99 -0.18
C ASP A 50 3.81 -12.20 -0.55
N ASP A 51 3.21 -11.50 0.42
CA ASP A 51 2.10 -10.57 0.15
C ASP A 51 2.56 -9.46 -0.80
N ALA A 52 3.74 -8.87 -0.56
CA ALA A 52 4.30 -7.82 -1.42
C ALA A 52 4.56 -8.33 -2.85
N VAL A 53 5.20 -9.49 -2.98
CA VAL A 53 5.49 -10.15 -4.26
C VAL A 53 4.20 -10.47 -4.99
N THR A 54 3.17 -10.92 -4.29
CA THR A 54 1.84 -11.18 -4.86
C THR A 54 1.25 -9.91 -5.50
N GLU A 55 1.29 -8.78 -4.81
CA GLU A 55 0.79 -7.51 -5.33
C GLU A 55 1.64 -7.00 -6.51
N CYS A 56 2.97 -7.12 -6.43
CA CYS A 56 3.86 -6.79 -7.54
C CYS A 56 3.56 -7.63 -8.78
N ASN A 57 3.35 -8.94 -8.60
CA ASN A 57 3.03 -9.86 -9.68
C ASN A 57 1.66 -9.56 -10.30
N LYS A 58 0.65 -9.19 -9.51
CA LYS A 58 -0.63 -8.72 -10.05
C LYS A 58 -0.44 -7.51 -10.95
N ASN A 59 0.29 -6.50 -10.48
CA ASN A 59 0.55 -5.29 -11.25
C ASN A 59 1.34 -5.57 -12.53
N LYS A 60 2.40 -6.39 -12.45
CA LYS A 60 3.21 -6.81 -13.61
C LYS A 60 2.42 -7.61 -14.64
N ASN A 61 1.43 -8.37 -14.21
CA ASN A 61 0.64 -9.24 -15.08
C ASN A 61 -0.68 -8.63 -15.55
N ALA A 62 -1.00 -7.39 -15.16
CA ALA A 62 -2.27 -6.75 -15.48
C ALA A 62 -2.56 -6.67 -16.99
N TYR A 63 -1.52 -6.61 -17.83
CA TYR A 63 -1.65 -6.62 -19.29
C TYR A 63 -2.37 -7.86 -19.82
N LYS A 64 -2.34 -9.00 -19.12
CA LYS A 64 -2.98 -10.25 -19.52
C LYS A 64 -4.50 -10.15 -19.59
N ASP A 65 -5.08 -9.27 -18.77
CA ASP A 65 -6.53 -9.07 -18.69
C ASP A 65 -7.02 -7.98 -19.67
N VAL A 66 -6.11 -7.32 -20.39
CA VAL A 66 -6.42 -6.23 -21.32
C VAL A 66 -6.73 -6.78 -22.71
N LYS A 67 -7.93 -6.46 -23.22
CA LYS A 67 -8.37 -6.82 -24.58
C LYS A 67 -7.85 -5.89 -25.66
N ASP A 68 -7.64 -4.62 -25.33
CA ASP A 68 -7.13 -3.60 -26.25
C ASP A 68 -5.63 -3.83 -26.54
N TYR A 69 -5.27 -3.93 -27.83
CA TYR A 69 -3.91 -4.29 -28.24
C TYR A 69 -2.88 -3.23 -27.83
N ASP A 70 -3.19 -1.95 -28.07
CA ASP A 70 -2.27 -0.84 -27.82
C ASP A 70 -2.04 -0.65 -26.32
N LEU A 71 -3.11 -0.75 -25.52
CA LEU A 71 -3.02 -0.69 -24.06
C LEU A 71 -2.27 -1.90 -23.49
N ARG A 72 -2.53 -3.11 -24.01
CA ARG A 72 -1.80 -4.31 -23.58
C ARG A 72 -0.30 -4.17 -23.84
N LYS A 73 0.07 -3.77 -25.06
CA LYS A 73 1.46 -3.54 -25.46
C LYS A 73 2.10 -2.45 -24.59
N PHE A 74 1.37 -1.34 -24.35
CA PHE A 74 1.83 -0.27 -23.48
C PHE A 74 2.16 -0.77 -22.07
N LEU A 75 1.30 -1.57 -21.45
CA LEU A 75 1.53 -2.12 -20.11
C LEU A 75 2.69 -3.13 -20.09
N GLU A 76 2.79 -3.98 -21.12
CA GLU A 76 3.85 -4.97 -21.26
C GLU A 76 5.25 -4.33 -21.42
N GLU A 77 5.32 -3.20 -22.13
CA GLU A 77 6.58 -2.46 -22.35
C GLU A 77 6.92 -1.46 -21.22
N SER A 78 5.98 -1.21 -20.30
CA SER A 78 6.17 -0.27 -19.20
C SER A 78 7.01 -0.86 -18.07
N CYS A 79 7.84 -0.02 -17.43
CA CYS A 79 8.41 -0.30 -16.12
C CYS A 79 7.36 0.02 -15.05
N ILE A 80 6.98 -0.98 -14.26
CA ILE A 80 5.96 -0.84 -13.22
C ILE A 80 6.64 -0.92 -11.85
N VAL A 81 6.66 0.19 -11.12
CA VAL A 81 7.12 0.25 -9.72
C VAL A 81 5.91 0.16 -8.81
N THR A 82 5.86 -0.84 -7.94
CA THR A 82 4.79 -1.01 -6.97
C THR A 82 5.18 -0.37 -5.64
N VAL A 83 4.35 0.54 -5.14
CA VAL A 83 4.51 1.17 -3.82
C VAL A 83 3.36 0.72 -2.93
N ILE A 84 3.68 -0.05 -1.89
CA ILE A 84 2.69 -0.63 -0.99
C ILE A 84 2.61 0.21 0.28
N PHE A 85 1.43 0.75 0.55
CA PHE A 85 1.09 1.36 1.82
C PHE A 85 0.35 0.36 2.69
N THR A 86 0.81 0.15 3.92
CA THR A 86 0.14 -0.78 4.83
C THR A 86 0.07 -0.27 6.25
N SER A 87 -1.11 -0.42 6.86
CA SER A 87 -1.30 -0.19 8.31
C SER A 87 -0.82 -1.38 9.15
N ARG A 88 -0.58 -2.54 8.52
CA ARG A 88 -0.18 -3.78 9.19
C ARG A 88 1.30 -3.72 9.61
N PRO A 89 1.70 -4.41 10.69
CA PRO A 89 3.10 -4.70 10.94
C PRO A 89 3.71 -5.45 9.75
N PHE A 90 4.90 -5.04 9.34
CA PHE A 90 5.63 -5.70 8.26
C PHE A 90 6.62 -6.72 8.81
N LYS A 91 6.60 -7.94 8.26
CA LYS A 91 7.50 -9.02 8.59
C LYS A 91 8.31 -9.46 7.38
N GLY A 92 9.62 -9.30 7.48
CA GLY A 92 10.56 -9.64 6.42
C GLY A 92 11.73 -8.67 6.40
N ASN A 93 12.76 -9.04 5.65
CA ASN A 93 13.85 -8.14 5.34
C ASN A 93 13.47 -7.31 4.10
N PRO A 94 13.44 -5.98 4.16
CA PRO A 94 13.14 -5.14 3.00
C PRO A 94 14.04 -5.40 1.79
N ASN A 95 15.25 -5.92 1.99
CA ASN A 95 16.16 -6.28 0.91
C ASN A 95 15.72 -7.51 0.11
N ASP A 96 14.75 -8.28 0.61
CA ASP A 96 14.18 -9.45 -0.08
C ASP A 96 12.98 -9.04 -0.97
N LEU A 97 12.61 -7.75 -1.00
CA LEU A 97 11.58 -7.23 -1.90
C LEU A 97 12.10 -7.18 -3.35
N PRO A 98 11.21 -7.28 -4.35
CA PRO A 98 11.58 -6.97 -5.72
C PRO A 98 12.20 -5.58 -5.86
N ASP A 99 13.17 -5.42 -6.77
CA ASP A 99 13.85 -4.13 -7.01
C ASP A 99 12.88 -2.99 -7.38
N ASP A 100 11.76 -3.33 -8.00
CA ASP A 100 10.67 -2.43 -8.38
C ASP A 100 9.53 -2.40 -7.36
N CYS A 101 9.82 -2.71 -6.09
CA CYS A 101 8.86 -2.68 -4.99
C CYS A 101 9.38 -1.83 -3.82
N LEU A 102 8.54 -0.90 -3.37
CA LEU A 102 8.75 -0.16 -2.13
C LEU A 102 7.60 -0.48 -1.17
N ILE A 103 7.93 -0.82 0.08
CA ILE A 103 6.94 -0.94 1.15
C ILE A 103 7.08 0.18 2.17
N ILE A 104 5.96 0.84 2.45
CA ILE A 104 5.83 1.85 3.49
C ILE A 104 4.76 1.34 4.47
N ALA A 105 5.21 0.98 5.66
CA ALA A 105 4.40 0.40 6.71
C ALA A 105 4.20 1.39 7.86
N LYS A 106 3.23 1.10 8.75
CA LYS A 106 2.93 1.94 9.91
C LYS A 106 4.16 2.49 10.64
N ARG A 107 5.15 1.64 10.89
CA ARG A 107 6.38 1.98 11.65
C ARG A 107 7.27 3.04 10.99
N ASN A 108 7.21 3.20 9.67
CA ASN A 108 8.08 4.12 8.93
C ASN A 108 7.32 5.29 8.28
N PHE A 109 6.00 5.42 8.49
CA PHE A 109 5.25 6.57 7.97
C PHE A 109 5.83 7.93 8.40
N SER A 110 6.27 8.05 9.65
CA SER A 110 6.87 9.31 10.14
C SER A 110 8.14 9.69 9.40
N GLN A 111 8.91 8.72 8.92
CA GLN A 111 10.13 8.95 8.15
C GLN A 111 9.83 9.50 6.75
N TYR A 112 8.76 9.02 6.10
CA TYR A 112 8.40 9.43 4.74
C TYR A 112 7.50 10.67 4.70
N PHE A 113 6.59 10.82 5.66
CA PHE A 113 5.50 11.80 5.62
C PHE A 113 5.50 12.79 6.79
N GLY A 114 6.42 12.61 7.74
CA GLY A 114 6.48 13.40 8.95
C GLY A 114 5.56 12.89 10.06
N LEU A 115 5.86 13.32 11.28
CA LEU A 115 5.19 12.86 12.50
C LEU A 115 3.69 13.18 12.51
N LEU A 116 3.30 14.39 12.10
CA LEU A 116 1.90 14.82 12.12
C LEU A 116 1.02 13.93 11.24
N PHE A 117 1.50 13.61 10.03
CA PHE A 117 0.80 12.70 9.13
C PHE A 117 0.66 11.31 9.73
N ALA A 118 1.76 10.75 10.27
CA ALA A 118 1.77 9.41 10.84
C ALA A 118 0.81 9.28 12.05
N LEU A 119 0.73 10.32 12.89
CA LEU A 119 -0.22 10.38 14.00
C LEU A 119 -1.67 10.43 13.49
N GLN A 120 -1.98 11.33 12.55
CA GLN A 120 -3.33 11.45 12.01
C GLN A 120 -3.80 10.13 11.38
N LEU A 121 -2.96 9.51 10.55
CA LEU A 121 -3.28 8.23 9.93
C LEU A 121 -3.49 7.13 10.98
N SER A 122 -2.70 7.13 12.06
CA SER A 122 -2.90 6.18 13.16
C SER A 122 -4.25 6.39 13.86
N PHE A 123 -4.65 7.65 14.10
CA PHE A 123 -5.97 7.96 14.64
C PHE A 123 -7.10 7.59 13.69
N ASP A 124 -6.97 7.86 12.39
CA ASP A 124 -8.00 7.50 11.41
C ASP A 124 -8.20 5.97 11.32
N ILE A 125 -7.10 5.20 11.32
CA ILE A 125 -7.15 3.74 11.39
C ILE A 125 -7.85 3.28 12.68
N VAL A 126 -7.57 3.91 13.82
CA VAL A 126 -8.20 3.60 15.11
C VAL A 126 -9.68 3.97 15.13
N ASN A 127 -10.08 5.08 14.51
CA ASN A 127 -11.47 5.51 14.42
C ASN A 127 -12.33 4.52 13.62
N HIS A 128 -11.74 3.80 12.66
CA HIS A 128 -12.39 2.70 11.95
C HIS A 128 -12.51 1.42 12.80
N LEU A 129 -11.92 1.36 14.00
CA LEU A 129 -12.08 0.25 14.92
C LEU A 129 -13.31 0.48 15.80
N ASN A 130 -14.17 -0.54 15.91
CA ASN A 130 -15.16 -0.56 16.97
C ASN A 130 -14.46 -0.89 18.30
N ILE A 131 -14.04 0.15 19.03
CA ILE A 131 -13.34 0.03 20.32
C ILE A 131 -14.16 -0.80 21.31
N ASN A 132 -15.50 -0.72 21.25
CA ASN A 132 -16.40 -1.50 22.12
C ASN A 132 -16.38 -3.01 21.83
N SER A 133 -15.82 -3.44 20.70
CA SER A 133 -15.69 -4.85 20.32
C SER A 133 -14.26 -5.37 20.40
N LEU A 134 -13.28 -4.54 20.76
CA LEU A 134 -11.88 -4.93 20.84
C LEU A 134 -11.48 -5.30 22.27
N LYS A 135 -10.67 -6.35 22.40
CA LYS A 135 -10.05 -6.68 23.69
C LYS A 135 -8.96 -5.67 24.02
N PRO A 136 -8.72 -5.34 25.32
CA PRO A 136 -7.66 -4.43 25.75
C PRO A 136 -6.29 -4.69 25.12
N LYS A 137 -5.86 -5.96 25.02
CA LYS A 137 -4.59 -6.34 24.36
C LYS A 137 -4.53 -5.90 22.89
N GLN A 138 -5.65 -6.03 22.18
CA GLN A 138 -5.76 -5.64 20.78
C GLN A 138 -5.78 -4.11 20.59
N ILE A 139 -6.11 -3.35 21.64
CA ILE A 139 -6.03 -1.89 21.66
C ILE A 139 -4.58 -1.47 21.94
N ALA A 140 -3.93 -2.09 22.92
CA ALA A 140 -2.52 -1.86 23.27
C ALA A 140 -1.56 -2.18 22.10
N GLU A 141 -1.82 -3.24 21.34
CA GLU A 141 -1.04 -3.58 20.13
C GLU A 141 -1.19 -2.56 18.99
N ARG A 142 -2.22 -1.70 19.02
CA ARG A 142 -2.53 -0.75 17.95
C ARG A 142 -2.29 0.71 18.31
N ILE A 143 -2.24 1.06 19.59
CA ILE A 143 -2.02 2.43 20.08
C ILE A 143 -0.84 2.42 21.05
N ASP A 144 0.28 2.99 20.60
CA ASP A 144 1.47 3.14 21.43
C ASP A 144 1.15 4.03 22.66
N GLY A 145 1.48 3.55 23.85
CA GLY A 145 1.25 4.25 25.12
C GLY A 145 0.02 3.81 25.91
N ILE A 146 -0.83 2.94 25.36
CA ILE A 146 -1.90 2.27 26.14
C ILE A 146 -1.32 0.99 26.76
N GLY A 147 -0.98 1.04 28.05
CA GLY A 147 -0.57 -0.14 28.80
C GLY A 147 -1.74 -1.10 29.09
N ASP A 148 -1.44 -2.30 29.58
CA ASP A 148 -2.43 -3.37 29.89
C ASP A 148 -3.55 -2.97 30.87
N LYS A 149 -3.44 -1.80 31.51
CA LYS A 149 -4.48 -1.25 32.40
C LYS A 149 -5.55 -0.50 31.61
N VAL A 150 -6.31 -1.20 30.78
CA VAL A 150 -7.68 -0.77 30.48
C VAL A 150 -8.54 -1.23 31.66
N GLY A 151 -8.51 -0.45 32.74
CA GLY A 151 -9.34 -0.71 33.92
C GLY A 151 -10.80 -0.45 33.58
N CYS A 152 -11.67 -1.45 33.76
CA CYS A 152 -13.10 -1.20 33.84
C CYS A 152 -13.34 -0.19 34.96
N CYS A 153 -13.92 0.97 34.61
CA CYS A 153 -14.47 1.87 35.61
C CYS A 153 -15.71 1.17 36.18
N ASN A 154 -15.55 0.54 37.34
CA ASN A 154 -16.68 0.10 38.17
C ASN A 154 -17.20 1.29 38.98
#